data_AF-A0A6M8SMH0-F1
#
_entry.id   AF-A0A6M8SMH0-F1
#
_cell.length_a   1.000
_cell.length_b   1.000
_cell.length_c   1.000
_cell.angle_alpha   90.00
_cell.angle_beta   90.00
_cell.angle_gamma   90.00
#
_symmetry.space_group_name_H-M   'P 1'
#
loop_
_entity.id
_entity.type
_entity.pdbx_description
1 polymer ?
#
loop_
_entity_poly.entity_id
_entity_poly.type
_entity_poly.pdbx_seq_one_letter_code
_entity_poly.pdbx_strand_id
1 'polypeptide(L)'
;MKTPKRLEPLVEDGLVDEVLRQLMSGKEATVYVVRCGDEVRCAKVYKDANHRSFKKNAAYQEGRKVKNSRQARAMEKGSRYGRQMQEEEWQNAEVDNLYRLAAAGVRVPTPYICFEGVLLMELVTGEDGNAAPRLNDVEMSAELARVYHGELLKQVVLMLCAGVIHGDLSEYNILVDEHGPVIIDLPQAVDAAGNNQAAAMLERDVDNLAEYFGQFAPELNGSQYGKEIWKLYEGGLLHPEVQLTGKIKQDHRKVDVRGVLREVEHVKEEHLQRQLPDFQP
;
A
#
# COMPACT_ATOMS: atom_id res chain seq x y z
N MET A 1 3.35 4.24 -29.80
CA MET A 1 3.13 5.62 -29.28
C MET A 1 4.47 6.36 -29.23
N LYS A 2 4.55 7.70 -29.27
CA LYS A 2 5.82 8.39 -28.98
C LYS A 2 6.15 8.22 -27.49
N THR A 3 7.36 7.76 -27.17
CA THR A 3 7.82 7.59 -25.79
C THR A 3 7.76 8.93 -25.03
N PRO A 4 7.07 9.00 -23.89
CA PRO A 4 7.11 10.18 -23.01
C PRO A 4 8.52 10.44 -22.51
N LYS A 5 8.93 11.72 -22.41
CA LYS A 5 10.30 12.11 -22.01
C LYS A 5 10.79 11.45 -20.72
N ARG A 6 9.91 11.27 -19.74
CA ARG A 6 10.25 10.64 -18.44
C ARG A 6 10.55 9.14 -18.55
N LEU A 7 10.12 8.47 -19.62
CA LEU A 7 10.40 7.07 -19.89
C LEU A 7 11.59 6.86 -20.82
N GLU A 8 12.10 7.91 -21.49
CA GLU A 8 13.29 7.83 -22.35
C GLU A 8 14.50 7.21 -21.63
N PRO A 9 14.83 7.58 -20.37
CA PRO A 9 15.96 6.97 -19.64
C PRO A 9 15.79 5.46 -19.42
N LEU A 10 14.56 5.00 -19.15
CA LEU A 10 14.28 3.58 -18.97
C LEU A 10 14.41 2.81 -20.29
N VAL A 11 14.11 3.46 -21.43
CA VAL A 11 14.29 2.88 -22.76
C VAL A 11 15.76 2.83 -23.15
N GLU A 12 16.50 3.91 -22.91
CA GLU A 12 17.95 3.99 -23.17
C GLU A 12 18.74 2.97 -22.35
N ASP A 13 18.37 2.76 -21.08
CA ASP A 13 18.98 1.78 -20.19
C ASP A 13 18.50 0.33 -20.45
N GLY A 14 17.55 0.12 -21.37
CA GLY A 14 17.02 -1.20 -21.74
C GLY A 14 16.14 -1.86 -20.66
N LEU A 15 15.57 -1.06 -19.76
CA LEU A 15 14.58 -1.51 -18.76
C LEU A 15 13.17 -1.61 -19.35
N VAL A 16 12.87 -0.78 -20.35
CA VAL A 16 11.61 -0.75 -21.10
C VAL A 16 11.95 -0.81 -22.59
N ASP A 17 11.37 -1.73 -23.34
CA ASP A 17 11.60 -1.83 -24.79
C ASP A 17 10.68 -0.87 -25.56
N GLU A 18 9.42 -0.78 -25.14
CA GLU A 18 8.40 -0.03 -25.85
C GLU A 18 7.32 0.50 -24.90
N VAL A 19 6.86 1.73 -25.14
CA VAL A 19 5.64 2.28 -24.51
C VAL A 19 4.44 1.98 -25.42
N LEU A 20 3.59 1.05 -24.98
CA LEU A 20 2.46 0.58 -25.77
C LEU A 20 1.34 1.62 -25.80
N ARG A 21 0.87 2.04 -24.63
CA ARG A 21 -0.22 3.02 -24.48
C ARG A 21 -0.20 3.69 -23.11
N GLN A 22 -0.85 4.85 -23.00
CA GLN A 22 -1.20 5.43 -21.71
C GLN A 22 -2.40 4.68 -21.12
N LEU A 23 -2.33 4.30 -19.84
CA LEU A 23 -3.43 3.63 -19.14
C LEU A 23 -4.34 4.65 -18.46
N MET A 24 -3.75 5.53 -17.63
CA MET A 24 -4.47 6.53 -16.86
C MET A 24 -3.57 7.72 -16.55
N SER A 25 -4.16 8.89 -16.36
CA SER A 25 -3.44 10.11 -15.97
C SER A 25 -4.19 10.78 -14.83
N GLY A 26 -3.60 10.76 -13.63
CA GLY A 26 -4.09 11.45 -12.46
C GLY A 26 -3.41 12.81 -12.24
N LYS A 27 -3.70 13.45 -11.10
CA LYS A 27 -3.03 14.68 -10.68
C LYS A 27 -1.55 14.45 -10.35
N GLU A 28 -1.25 13.33 -9.70
CA GLU A 28 0.07 13.06 -9.12
C GLU A 28 0.95 12.16 -10.01
N ALA A 29 0.35 11.29 -10.81
CA ALA A 29 1.08 10.39 -11.69
C ALA A 29 0.33 10.09 -12.99
N THR A 30 1.07 9.69 -14.02
CA THR A 30 0.55 9.05 -15.22
C THR A 30 1.05 7.62 -15.28
N VAL A 31 0.15 6.67 -15.51
CA VAL A 31 0.48 5.24 -15.67
C VAL A 31 0.46 4.89 -17.15
N TYR A 32 1.52 4.24 -17.61
CA TYR A 32 1.67 3.73 -18.96
C TYR A 32 1.76 2.20 -18.95
N VAL A 33 1.25 1.57 -20.00
CA VAL A 33 1.52 0.17 -20.29
C VAL A 33 2.79 0.09 -21.14
N VAL A 34 3.75 -0.70 -20.68
CA VAL A 34 5.08 -0.82 -21.30
C VAL A 34 5.44 -2.28 -21.53
N ARG A 35 6.27 -2.54 -22.55
CA ARG A 35 6.86 -3.85 -22.82
C ARG A 35 8.25 -3.93 -22.21
N CYS A 36 8.53 -5.01 -21.48
CA CYS A 36 9.80 -5.31 -20.83
C CYS A 36 10.21 -6.76 -21.17
N GLY A 37 10.90 -6.95 -22.29
CA GLY A 37 11.14 -8.25 -22.91
C GLY A 37 9.83 -8.85 -23.43
N ASP A 38 9.57 -10.07 -23.00
CA ASP A 38 8.32 -10.79 -23.33
C ASP A 38 7.15 -10.39 -22.42
N GLU A 39 7.40 -9.63 -21.36
CA GLU A 39 6.39 -9.23 -20.37
C GLU A 39 5.77 -7.86 -20.68
N VAL A 40 4.50 -7.70 -20.33
CA VAL A 40 3.80 -6.40 -20.33
C VAL A 40 3.63 -5.93 -18.89
N ARG A 41 3.93 -4.66 -18.62
CA ARG A 41 3.99 -4.07 -17.28
C ARG A 41 3.39 -2.68 -17.22
N CYS A 42 3.20 -2.18 -16.00
CA CYS A 42 2.85 -0.79 -15.73
C CYS A 42 4.09 0.05 -15.41
N ALA A 43 4.12 1.28 -15.91
CA ALA A 43 5.07 2.31 -15.53
C ALA A 43 4.31 3.51 -14.95
N LYS A 44 4.32 3.66 -13.61
CA LYS A 44 3.75 4.83 -12.90
C LYS A 44 4.79 5.95 -12.87
N VAL A 45 4.54 7.00 -13.63
CA VAL A 45 5.41 8.18 -13.79
C VAL A 45 4.85 9.34 -12.95
N TYR A 46 5.59 9.79 -11.94
CA TYR A 46 5.16 10.86 -11.04
C TYR A 46 5.37 12.27 -11.65
N LYS A 47 4.44 13.22 -11.41
CA LYS A 47 4.41 14.58 -12.01
C LYS A 47 5.00 15.67 -11.06
N ASP A 48 6.32 15.96 -11.15
CA ASP A 48 7.12 17.06 -10.51
C ASP A 48 7.04 17.25 -8.96
N ALA A 49 7.85 18.02 -8.22
CA ALA A 49 9.25 18.47 -8.31
C ALA A 49 10.05 18.10 -7.02
N ASN A 50 9.42 17.43 -6.04
CA ASN A 50 10.05 16.93 -4.80
C ASN A 50 10.54 15.48 -4.91
N HIS A 51 10.33 14.82 -6.05
CA HIS A 51 10.62 13.40 -6.24
C HIS A 51 11.80 13.16 -7.19
N ARG A 52 12.90 13.90 -6.98
CA ARG A 52 14.14 13.62 -7.70
C ARG A 52 14.91 12.49 -7.01
N SER A 53 14.90 11.35 -7.71
CA SER A 53 16.01 10.39 -7.87
C SER A 53 16.20 9.30 -6.82
N PHE A 54 15.54 8.14 -6.99
CA PHE A 54 15.73 6.96 -6.13
C PHE A 54 15.90 5.65 -6.92
N LYS A 55 16.78 4.76 -6.42
CA LYS A 55 16.88 3.33 -6.78
C LYS A 55 17.18 2.50 -5.54
N LYS A 56 16.34 1.50 -5.25
CA LYS A 56 16.70 0.29 -4.50
C LYS A 56 16.53 -0.91 -5.43
N ASN A 57 17.55 -1.77 -5.47
CA ASN A 57 17.46 -3.09 -6.09
C ASN A 57 16.74 -4.01 -5.08
N ALA A 58 15.55 -4.49 -5.43
CA ALA A 58 15.06 -5.73 -4.82
C ALA A 58 15.92 -6.86 -5.37
N ALA A 59 16.71 -7.47 -4.48
CA ALA A 59 17.42 -8.70 -4.78
C ALA A 59 16.39 -9.80 -5.06
N TYR A 60 16.13 -10.05 -6.35
CA TYR A 60 15.52 -11.30 -6.79
C TYR A 60 16.38 -11.87 -7.93
N GLN A 61 17.46 -12.53 -7.52
CA GLN A 61 18.09 -13.54 -8.35
C GLN A 61 17.48 -14.87 -7.96
N GLU A 62 16.59 -15.39 -8.80
CA GLU A 62 16.54 -16.82 -9.09
C GLU A 62 15.75 -17.05 -10.38
N GLY A 63 16.39 -17.69 -11.37
CA GLY A 63 15.68 -18.43 -12.42
C GLY A 63 15.76 -17.96 -13.88
N ARG A 64 16.17 -16.72 -14.22
CA ARG A 64 16.34 -16.36 -15.64
C ARG A 64 17.72 -16.72 -16.15
N LYS A 65 17.87 -17.95 -16.65
CA LYS A 65 18.90 -18.31 -17.64
C LYS A 65 18.88 -17.25 -18.74
N VAL A 66 19.94 -16.44 -18.75
CA VAL A 66 20.14 -15.30 -19.63
C VAL A 66 20.09 -15.76 -21.09
N LYS A 67 18.92 -15.59 -21.71
CA LYS A 67 18.76 -15.62 -23.17
C LYS A 67 18.52 -14.23 -23.75
N ASN A 68 19.05 -13.20 -23.10
CA ASN A 68 19.08 -11.86 -23.70
C ASN A 68 20.46 -11.24 -23.57
N SER A 69 21.22 -11.34 -24.66
CA SER A 69 22.57 -10.78 -24.88
C SER A 69 22.69 -9.25 -24.69
N ARG A 70 21.61 -8.56 -24.28
CA ARG A 70 21.52 -7.11 -24.08
C ARG A 70 21.58 -6.68 -22.61
N GLN A 71 21.05 -7.47 -21.67
CA GLN A 71 21.20 -7.20 -20.23
C GLN A 71 22.68 -7.29 -19.79
N ALA A 72 23.42 -8.23 -20.36
CA ALA A 72 24.87 -8.32 -20.20
C ALA A 72 25.59 -7.05 -20.69
N ARG A 73 25.18 -6.49 -21.84
CA ARG A 73 25.79 -5.27 -22.42
C ARG A 73 25.51 -4.00 -21.60
N ALA A 74 24.36 -3.91 -20.92
CA ALA A 74 24.04 -2.78 -20.04
C ALA A 74 24.89 -2.78 -18.76
N MET A 75 25.23 -3.96 -18.25
CA MET A 75 26.19 -4.15 -17.15
C MET A 75 27.64 -3.89 -17.59
N GLU A 76 28.01 -4.34 -18.80
CA GLU A 76 29.39 -4.28 -19.32
C GLU A 76 29.83 -2.88 -19.78
N LYS A 77 28.88 -1.98 -20.12
CA LYS A 77 29.19 -0.63 -20.63
C LYS A 77 29.37 0.47 -19.58
N GLY A 78 29.38 0.16 -18.28
CA GLY A 78 29.48 1.19 -17.25
C GLY A 78 28.36 2.23 -17.37
N SER A 79 27.14 1.76 -17.68
CA SER A 79 25.94 2.59 -17.80
C SER A 79 25.74 3.45 -16.55
N ARG A 80 24.97 4.54 -16.65
CA ARG A 80 24.65 5.40 -15.50
C ARG A 80 24.12 4.56 -14.33
N TYR A 81 23.37 3.50 -14.65
CA TYR A 81 22.96 2.44 -13.73
C TYR A 81 24.10 1.76 -12.95
N GLY A 82 25.20 1.36 -13.60
CA GLY A 82 26.31 0.66 -12.93
C GLY A 82 27.21 1.57 -12.08
N ARG A 83 27.34 2.85 -12.43
CA ARG A 83 28.16 3.84 -11.68
C ARG A 83 27.43 4.46 -10.50
N GLN A 84 26.10 4.54 -10.55
CA GLN A 84 25.26 5.16 -9.52
C GLN A 84 24.87 4.20 -8.38
N MET A 85 25.41 2.98 -8.37
CA MET A 85 25.23 1.98 -7.32
C MET A 85 25.95 2.32 -6.00
N GLN A 86 26.75 3.39 -5.94
CA GLN A 86 27.66 3.67 -4.81
C GLN A 86 27.21 4.75 -3.80
N GLU A 87 26.04 5.38 -3.93
CA GLU A 87 25.59 6.44 -2.99
C GLU A 87 24.09 6.33 -2.60
N GLU A 88 23.84 6.44 -1.29
CA GLU A 88 22.60 6.19 -0.51
C GLU A 88 21.41 7.13 -0.83
N GLU A 89 20.22 6.57 -1.13
CA GLU A 89 18.97 6.38 -0.34
C GLU A 89 18.10 7.60 -0.03
N TRP A 90 16.87 7.62 -0.57
CA TRP A 90 15.74 8.44 -0.12
C TRP A 90 14.40 7.89 -0.69
N GLN A 91 13.76 6.87 -0.14
CA GLN A 91 12.58 6.23 -0.77
C GLN A 91 11.26 7.06 -0.65
N ASN A 92 10.34 6.95 -1.61
CA ASN A 92 8.96 7.46 -1.44
C ASN A 92 8.18 6.44 -0.60
N ALA A 93 7.48 6.91 0.44
CA ALA A 93 6.69 6.07 1.35
C ALA A 93 5.71 5.12 0.62
N GLU A 94 5.11 5.55 -0.51
CA GLU A 94 4.25 4.71 -1.34
C GLU A 94 4.99 3.48 -1.89
N VAL A 95 6.21 3.69 -2.40
CA VAL A 95 7.02 2.62 -3.00
C VAL A 95 7.43 1.63 -1.92
N ASP A 96 7.88 2.11 -0.76
CA ASP A 96 8.26 1.25 0.35
C ASP A 96 7.08 0.46 0.89
N ASN A 97 5.92 1.10 1.02
CA ASN A 97 4.69 0.42 1.39
C ASN A 97 4.34 -0.65 0.36
N LEU A 98 4.42 -0.38 -0.95
CA LEU A 98 4.14 -1.39 -1.98
C LEU A 98 5.09 -2.60 -1.89
N TYR A 99 6.40 -2.38 -1.71
CA TYR A 99 7.35 -3.48 -1.51
C TYR A 99 7.09 -4.25 -0.21
N ARG A 100 6.82 -3.54 0.89
CA ARG A 100 6.51 -4.11 2.20
C ARG A 100 5.27 -4.99 2.16
N LEU A 101 4.21 -4.51 1.50
CA LEU A 101 2.94 -5.23 1.33
C LEU A 101 3.09 -6.44 0.41
N ALA A 102 3.80 -6.29 -0.72
CA ALA A 102 4.07 -7.42 -1.61
C ALA A 102 4.88 -8.52 -0.90
N ALA A 103 5.90 -8.14 -0.11
CA ALA A 103 6.67 -9.10 0.69
C ALA A 103 5.85 -9.77 1.81
N ALA A 104 4.82 -9.09 2.32
CA ALA A 104 3.89 -9.63 3.30
C ALA A 104 2.79 -10.53 2.68
N GLY A 105 2.80 -10.71 1.35
CA GLY A 105 1.82 -11.54 0.64
C GLY A 105 0.45 -10.86 0.45
N VAL A 106 0.37 -9.54 0.63
CA VAL A 106 -0.84 -8.78 0.27
C VAL A 106 -0.98 -8.78 -1.24
N ARG A 107 -2.22 -8.93 -1.73
CA ARG A 107 -2.56 -8.83 -3.15
C ARG A 107 -2.48 -7.37 -3.61
N VAL A 108 -1.28 -6.96 -3.99
CA VAL A 108 -0.93 -5.67 -4.60
C VAL A 108 -0.14 -5.92 -5.89
N PRO A 109 -0.06 -4.95 -6.83
CA PRO A 109 0.78 -5.11 -8.02
C PRO A 109 2.24 -5.35 -7.64
N THR A 110 2.85 -6.42 -8.17
CA THR A 110 4.24 -6.74 -7.88
C THR A 110 5.18 -5.62 -8.31
N PRO A 111 5.91 -4.95 -7.40
CA PRO A 111 6.88 -3.91 -7.78
C PRO A 111 8.17 -4.53 -8.30
N TYR A 112 8.73 -3.97 -9.38
CA TYR A 112 9.97 -4.46 -9.99
C TYR A 112 11.15 -3.53 -9.76
N ILE A 113 10.98 -2.24 -10.05
CA ILE A 113 12.03 -1.23 -9.91
C ILE A 113 11.41 0.16 -9.87
N CYS A 114 11.96 1.04 -9.04
CA CYS A 114 11.72 2.47 -9.13
C CYS A 114 13.00 3.14 -9.67
N PHE A 115 12.88 3.91 -10.75
CA PHE A 115 13.99 4.65 -11.35
C PHE A 115 13.52 6.00 -11.91
N GLU A 116 14.22 7.08 -11.55
CA GLU A 116 13.99 8.44 -12.07
C GLU A 116 12.55 8.96 -11.88
N GLY A 117 11.91 8.55 -10.79
CA GLY A 117 10.49 8.89 -10.55
C GLY A 117 9.54 8.09 -11.44
N VAL A 118 9.95 6.91 -11.88
CA VAL A 118 9.13 5.92 -12.57
C VAL A 118 9.17 4.60 -11.81
N LEU A 119 8.01 4.17 -11.31
CA LEU A 119 7.82 2.85 -10.72
C LEU A 119 7.36 1.88 -11.81
N LEU A 120 8.18 0.88 -12.11
CA LEU A 120 7.78 -0.30 -12.88
C LEU A 120 7.18 -1.34 -11.94
N MET A 121 5.96 -1.77 -12.25
CA MET A 121 5.21 -2.76 -11.49
C MET A 121 4.39 -3.65 -12.43
N GLU A 122 3.82 -4.71 -11.89
CA GLU A 122 2.88 -5.58 -12.57
C GLU A 122 1.73 -4.81 -13.21
N LEU A 123 1.35 -5.22 -14.42
CA LEU A 123 0.06 -4.86 -14.98
C LEU A 123 -0.94 -5.90 -14.49
N VAL A 124 -1.84 -5.52 -13.59
CA VAL A 124 -2.94 -6.39 -13.16
C VAL A 124 -3.89 -6.56 -14.34
N THR A 125 -4.13 -7.80 -14.77
CA THR A 125 -4.96 -8.11 -15.94
C THR A 125 -6.21 -8.90 -15.58
N GLY A 126 -7.29 -8.67 -16.31
CA GLY A 126 -8.45 -9.55 -16.32
C GLY A 126 -8.23 -10.78 -17.24
N GLU A 127 -9.23 -11.65 -17.32
CA GLU A 127 -9.20 -12.89 -18.13
C GLU A 127 -8.95 -12.63 -19.63
N ASP A 128 -9.31 -11.46 -20.14
CA ASP A 128 -9.14 -11.06 -21.54
C ASP A 128 -7.71 -10.54 -21.84
N GLY A 129 -6.83 -10.51 -20.84
CA GLY A 129 -5.48 -9.97 -20.94
C GLY A 129 -5.41 -8.44 -21.00
N ASN A 130 -6.55 -7.75 -20.88
CA ASN A 130 -6.58 -6.30 -20.71
C ASN A 130 -6.38 -5.91 -19.24
N ALA A 131 -6.16 -4.62 -19.00
CA ALA A 131 -6.05 -4.11 -17.64
C ALA A 131 -7.32 -4.45 -16.85
N ALA A 132 -7.15 -5.00 -15.64
CA ALA A 132 -8.25 -5.39 -14.79
C ALA A 132 -9.20 -4.20 -14.52
N PRO A 133 -10.52 -4.42 -14.52
CA PRO A 133 -11.49 -3.39 -14.15
C PRO A 133 -11.33 -3.01 -12.67
N ARG A 134 -11.80 -1.81 -12.31
CA ARG A 134 -11.95 -1.45 -10.90
C ARG A 134 -13.12 -2.20 -10.31
N LEU A 135 -13.10 -2.45 -9.01
CA LEU A 135 -14.20 -3.10 -8.29
C LEU A 135 -15.54 -2.40 -8.54
N ASN A 136 -15.55 -1.06 -8.58
CA ASN A 136 -16.73 -0.25 -8.90
C ASN A 136 -17.36 -0.57 -10.27
N ASP A 137 -16.56 -1.04 -11.23
CA ASP A 137 -16.99 -1.30 -12.61
C ASP A 137 -17.36 -2.78 -12.83
N VAL A 138 -17.29 -3.61 -11.79
CA VAL A 138 -17.61 -5.04 -11.84
C VAL A 138 -19.08 -5.25 -11.48
N GLU A 139 -19.78 -6.06 -12.29
CA GLU A 139 -21.13 -6.52 -11.94
C GLU A 139 -21.09 -7.43 -10.70
N MET A 140 -21.84 -7.04 -9.67
CA MET A 140 -21.75 -7.65 -8.35
C MET A 140 -23.03 -8.39 -7.99
N SER A 141 -22.92 -9.70 -7.71
CA SER A 141 -23.97 -10.47 -7.04
C SER A 141 -23.80 -10.43 -5.52
N ALA A 142 -24.86 -10.76 -4.77
CA ALA A 142 -24.76 -10.82 -3.32
C ALA A 142 -23.76 -11.89 -2.84
N GLU A 143 -23.66 -13.02 -3.53
CA GLU A 143 -22.69 -14.08 -3.24
C GLU A 143 -21.26 -13.59 -3.46
N LEU A 144 -21.00 -12.97 -4.62
CA LEU A 144 -19.69 -12.44 -4.95
C LEU A 144 -19.26 -11.33 -3.99
N ALA A 145 -20.20 -10.44 -3.62
CA ALA A 145 -19.96 -9.38 -2.64
C ALA A 145 -19.45 -9.94 -1.30
N ARG A 146 -20.04 -11.04 -0.81
CA ARG A 146 -19.60 -11.69 0.44
C ARG A 146 -18.21 -12.29 0.32
N VAL A 147 -17.90 -12.90 -0.83
CA VAL A 147 -16.58 -13.49 -1.10
C VAL A 147 -15.52 -12.40 -1.13
N TYR A 148 -15.69 -11.37 -1.98
CA TYR A 148 -14.71 -10.30 -2.14
C TYR A 148 -14.56 -9.46 -0.87
N HIS A 149 -15.64 -9.17 -0.14
CA HIS A 149 -15.55 -8.50 1.14
C HIS A 149 -14.69 -9.32 2.13
N GLY A 150 -14.95 -10.63 2.25
CA GLY A 150 -14.16 -11.52 3.11
C GLY A 150 -12.69 -11.61 2.71
N GLU A 151 -12.40 -11.64 1.40
CA GLU A 151 -11.03 -11.64 0.88
C GLU A 151 -10.31 -10.32 1.18
N LEU A 152 -10.96 -9.17 0.97
CA LEU A 152 -10.40 -7.86 1.27
C LEU A 152 -10.15 -7.66 2.75
N LEU A 153 -11.02 -8.16 3.65
CA LEU A 153 -10.75 -8.16 5.08
C LEU A 153 -9.46 -8.91 5.43
N LYS A 154 -9.19 -10.06 4.77
CA LYS A 154 -7.91 -10.77 4.94
C LYS A 154 -6.74 -9.94 4.45
N GLN A 155 -6.89 -9.22 3.32
CA GLN A 155 -5.86 -8.30 2.84
C GLN A 155 -5.59 -7.17 3.82
N VAL A 156 -6.64 -6.56 4.40
CA VAL A 156 -6.52 -5.51 5.43
C VAL A 156 -5.80 -6.03 6.67
N VAL A 157 -6.10 -7.26 7.13
CA VAL A 157 -5.39 -7.90 8.24
C VAL A 157 -3.91 -8.08 7.90
N LEU A 158 -3.58 -8.59 6.71
CA LEU A 158 -2.19 -8.74 6.26
C LEU A 158 -1.45 -7.40 6.19
N MET A 159 -2.09 -6.36 5.65
CA MET A 159 -1.52 -5.01 5.62
C MET A 159 -1.22 -4.50 7.03
N LEU A 160 -2.15 -4.66 7.97
CA LEU A 160 -1.96 -4.21 9.35
C LEU A 160 -0.92 -5.05 10.10
N CYS A 161 -0.87 -6.36 9.88
CA CYS A 161 0.21 -7.22 10.38
C CYS A 161 1.57 -6.79 9.81
N ALA A 162 1.60 -6.34 8.56
CA ALA A 162 2.78 -5.75 7.97
C ALA A 162 3.06 -4.34 8.52
N GLY A 163 2.17 -3.73 9.31
CA GLY A 163 2.30 -2.41 9.94
C GLY A 163 1.85 -1.23 9.07
N VAL A 164 1.05 -1.50 8.03
CA VAL A 164 0.60 -0.50 7.06
C VAL A 164 -0.93 -0.42 7.07
N ILE A 165 -1.46 0.80 7.06
CA ILE A 165 -2.88 1.09 6.83
C ILE A 165 -2.98 1.81 5.50
N HIS A 166 -3.97 1.46 4.67
CA HIS A 166 -4.10 2.04 3.34
C HIS A 166 -4.38 3.54 3.38
N GLY A 167 -5.26 3.98 4.29
CA GLY A 167 -5.58 5.38 4.52
C GLY A 167 -6.47 6.03 3.46
N ASP A 168 -7.00 5.26 2.51
CA ASP A 168 -7.98 5.68 1.50
C ASP A 168 -8.61 4.46 0.79
N LEU A 169 -8.87 3.36 1.51
CA LEU A 169 -9.35 2.14 0.86
C LEU A 169 -10.83 2.30 0.44
N SER A 170 -11.10 2.07 -0.85
CA SER A 170 -12.43 2.15 -1.46
C SER A 170 -12.49 1.29 -2.72
N GLU A 171 -13.69 1.11 -3.29
CA GLU A 171 -13.96 0.40 -4.54
C GLU A 171 -13.21 0.97 -5.76
N TYR A 172 -12.75 2.23 -5.68
CA TYR A 172 -11.96 2.86 -6.73
C TYR A 172 -10.47 2.49 -6.67
N ASN A 173 -9.99 2.06 -5.50
CA ASN A 173 -8.59 1.69 -5.23
C ASN A 173 -8.39 0.17 -5.20
N ILE A 174 -9.33 -0.57 -5.79
CA ILE A 174 -9.30 -2.03 -5.90
C ILE A 174 -9.53 -2.40 -7.36
N LEU A 175 -8.64 -3.22 -7.91
CA LEU A 175 -8.82 -3.89 -9.20
C LEU A 175 -9.31 -5.32 -8.97
N VAL A 176 -9.93 -5.92 -9.99
CA VAL A 176 -10.38 -7.32 -9.92
C VAL A 176 -9.78 -8.13 -11.07
N ASP A 177 -8.91 -9.07 -10.73
CA ASP A 177 -8.33 -10.05 -11.66
C ASP A 177 -9.09 -11.38 -11.61
N GLU A 178 -8.65 -12.37 -12.38
CA GLU A 178 -9.23 -13.74 -12.40
C GLU A 178 -9.15 -14.47 -11.04
N HIS A 179 -8.36 -13.94 -10.11
CA HIS A 179 -8.15 -14.49 -8.77
C HIS A 179 -8.79 -13.64 -7.68
N GLY A 180 -9.54 -12.57 -8.02
CA GLY A 180 -10.33 -11.74 -7.10
C GLY A 180 -9.84 -10.29 -6.95
N PRO A 181 -9.99 -9.66 -5.77
CA PRO A 181 -9.58 -8.27 -5.52
C PRO A 181 -8.06 -8.07 -5.36
N VAL A 182 -7.52 -6.98 -5.93
CA VAL A 182 -6.12 -6.52 -5.83
C VAL A 182 -6.11 -5.05 -5.42
N ILE A 183 -5.44 -4.73 -4.30
CA ILE A 183 -5.37 -3.38 -3.73
C ILE A 183 -4.32 -2.56 -4.48
N ILE A 184 -4.65 -1.31 -4.82
CA ILE A 184 -3.77 -0.38 -5.53
C ILE A 184 -3.75 1.00 -4.89
N ASP A 185 -2.78 1.82 -5.27
CA ASP A 185 -2.66 3.24 -4.90
C ASP A 185 -2.45 3.50 -3.41
N LEU A 186 -1.17 3.56 -2.99
CA LEU A 186 -0.78 3.70 -1.58
C LEU A 186 -0.20 5.09 -1.19
N PRO A 187 -0.50 6.23 -1.86
CA PRO A 187 0.12 7.51 -1.49
C PRO A 187 -0.37 8.03 -0.13
N GLN A 188 -1.55 7.59 0.33
CA GLN A 188 -2.13 7.94 1.63
C GLN A 188 -1.85 6.89 2.71
N ALA A 189 -1.05 5.86 2.41
CA ALA A 189 -0.77 4.79 3.35
C ALA A 189 0.10 5.28 4.51
N VAL A 190 -0.25 4.84 5.72
CA VAL A 190 0.38 5.29 6.97
C VAL A 190 0.89 4.11 7.78
N ASP A 191 1.89 4.38 8.61
CA ASP A 191 2.37 3.41 9.60
C ASP A 191 1.38 3.28 10.76
N ALA A 192 1.04 2.05 11.12
CA ALA A 192 0.03 1.76 12.13
C ALA A 192 0.49 2.05 13.57
N ALA A 193 1.80 2.01 13.85
CA ALA A 193 2.34 2.22 15.19
C ALA A 193 2.66 3.70 15.46
N GLY A 194 3.01 4.46 14.41
CA GLY A 194 3.46 5.85 14.54
C GLY A 194 2.39 6.93 14.39
N ASN A 195 1.13 6.58 14.09
CA ASN A 195 0.09 7.56 13.76
C ASN A 195 -1.08 7.54 14.75
N ASN A 196 -1.32 8.66 15.43
CA ASN A 196 -2.43 8.83 16.39
C ASN A 196 -3.82 8.65 15.75
N GLN A 197 -3.93 8.78 14.43
CA GLN A 197 -5.17 8.57 13.67
C GLN A 197 -5.27 7.19 13.04
N ALA A 198 -4.29 6.30 13.24
CA ALA A 198 -4.24 4.97 12.64
C ALA A 198 -5.53 4.17 12.87
N ALA A 199 -6.01 4.11 14.12
CA ALA A 199 -7.25 3.41 14.47
C ALA A 199 -8.45 3.89 13.63
N ALA A 200 -8.67 5.20 13.60
CA ALA A 200 -9.77 5.82 12.88
C ALA A 200 -9.64 5.66 11.35
N MET A 201 -8.42 5.70 10.82
CA MET A 201 -8.16 5.48 9.39
C MET A 201 -8.46 4.03 8.99
N LEU A 202 -8.02 3.05 9.78
CA LEU A 202 -8.34 1.64 9.55
C LEU A 202 -9.84 1.38 9.65
N GLU A 203 -10.50 1.91 10.68
CA GLU A 203 -11.95 1.78 10.84
C GLU A 203 -12.67 2.33 9.62
N ARG A 204 -12.30 3.54 9.15
CA ARG A 204 -12.88 4.14 7.95
C ARG A 204 -12.64 3.30 6.69
N ASP A 205 -11.42 2.81 6.49
CA ASP A 205 -11.09 1.96 5.34
C ASP A 205 -11.95 0.69 5.31
N VAL A 206 -12.16 0.05 6.47
CA VAL A 206 -13.00 -1.16 6.57
C VAL A 206 -14.50 -0.83 6.46
N ASP A 207 -14.94 0.29 7.03
CA ASP A 207 -16.34 0.73 6.95
C ASP A 207 -16.71 1.10 5.50
N ASN A 208 -15.80 1.72 4.74
CA ASN A 208 -16.00 1.98 3.31
C ASN A 208 -16.25 0.68 2.52
N LEU A 209 -15.50 -0.38 2.81
CA LEU A 209 -15.72 -1.69 2.20
C LEU A 209 -17.10 -2.23 2.59
N ALA A 210 -17.44 -2.19 3.88
CA ALA A 210 -18.73 -2.67 4.37
C ALA A 210 -19.91 -1.92 3.73
N GLU A 211 -19.80 -0.60 3.56
CA GLU A 211 -20.81 0.24 2.90
C GLU A 211 -20.95 -0.11 1.40
N TYR A 212 -19.83 -0.24 0.67
CA TYR A 212 -19.85 -0.60 -0.74
C TYR A 212 -20.50 -1.98 -0.96
N PHE A 213 -20.00 -3.02 -0.29
CA PHE A 213 -20.54 -4.37 -0.46
C PHE A 213 -21.94 -4.52 0.15
N GLY A 214 -22.28 -3.70 1.15
CA GLY A 214 -23.60 -3.62 1.77
C GLY A 214 -24.71 -3.17 0.83
N GLN A 215 -24.39 -2.57 -0.31
CA GLN A 215 -25.36 -2.28 -1.37
C GLN A 215 -25.89 -3.56 -2.04
N PHE A 216 -25.10 -4.64 -2.02
CA PHE A 216 -25.43 -5.94 -2.64
C PHE A 216 -25.77 -7.01 -1.60
N ALA A 217 -25.17 -6.96 -0.42
CA ALA A 217 -25.42 -7.84 0.72
C ALA A 217 -25.69 -7.01 1.99
N PRO A 218 -26.95 -6.59 2.22
CA PRO A 218 -27.30 -5.61 3.26
C PRO A 218 -26.89 -5.98 4.68
N GLU A 219 -26.70 -7.26 4.98
CA GLU A 219 -26.25 -7.74 6.28
C GLU A 219 -24.79 -7.39 6.61
N LEU A 220 -23.99 -6.96 5.61
CA LEU A 220 -22.63 -6.47 5.83
C LEU A 220 -22.62 -5.06 6.45
N ASN A 221 -23.70 -4.30 6.25
CA ASN A 221 -23.86 -2.97 6.84
C ASN A 221 -23.93 -3.07 8.36
N GLY A 222 -23.21 -2.18 9.04
CA GLY A 222 -23.17 -2.14 10.51
C GLY A 222 -22.35 -3.24 11.16
N SER A 223 -21.61 -4.03 10.37
CA SER A 223 -20.53 -4.87 10.89
C SER A 223 -19.44 -4.00 11.54
N GLN A 224 -18.69 -4.56 12.49
CA GLN A 224 -17.68 -3.85 13.27
C GLN A 224 -16.28 -4.41 13.04
N TYR A 225 -16.01 -4.87 11.81
CA TYR A 225 -14.73 -5.50 11.47
C TYR A 225 -13.54 -4.57 11.72
N GLY A 226 -13.63 -3.29 11.34
CA GLY A 226 -12.52 -2.34 11.54
C GLY A 226 -12.11 -2.22 13.02
N LYS A 227 -13.10 -2.07 13.90
CA LYS A 227 -12.88 -2.03 15.34
C LYS A 227 -12.32 -3.36 15.86
N GLU A 228 -12.88 -4.48 15.41
CA GLU A 228 -12.46 -5.82 15.87
C GLU A 228 -10.99 -6.07 15.51
N ILE A 229 -10.62 -5.77 14.26
CA ILE A 229 -9.24 -5.87 13.75
C ILE A 229 -8.31 -4.97 14.58
N TRP A 230 -8.68 -3.70 14.81
CA TRP A 230 -7.85 -2.79 15.61
C TRP A 230 -7.66 -3.27 17.05
N LYS A 231 -8.72 -3.76 17.69
CA LYS A 231 -8.64 -4.29 19.05
C LYS A 231 -7.73 -5.51 19.15
N LEU A 232 -7.75 -6.39 18.14
CA LEU A 232 -6.83 -7.53 18.06
C LEU A 232 -5.39 -7.07 17.86
N TYR A 233 -5.17 -6.02 17.05
CA TYR A 233 -3.85 -5.42 16.84
C TYR A 233 -3.27 -4.82 18.12
N GLU A 234 -4.02 -3.94 18.80
CA GLU A 234 -3.60 -3.35 20.08
C GLU A 234 -3.36 -4.40 21.17
N GLY A 235 -4.14 -5.48 21.15
CA GLY A 235 -3.98 -6.61 22.07
C GLY A 235 -2.80 -7.53 21.74
N GLY A 236 -2.10 -7.33 20.61
CA GLY A 236 -1.02 -8.22 20.15
C GLY A 236 -1.51 -9.62 19.72
N LEU A 237 -2.80 -9.74 19.39
CA LEU A 237 -3.46 -11.00 19.02
C LEU A 237 -3.76 -11.08 17.51
N LEU A 238 -3.52 -10.01 16.75
CA LEU A 238 -3.75 -10.02 15.31
C LEU A 238 -2.73 -10.90 14.59
N HIS A 239 -3.22 -11.82 13.76
CA HIS A 239 -2.41 -12.65 12.87
C HIS A 239 -3.18 -12.97 11.58
N PRO A 240 -2.51 -13.36 10.48
CA PRO A 240 -3.15 -13.57 9.17
C PRO A 240 -4.35 -14.54 9.17
N GLU A 241 -4.28 -15.58 10.00
CA GLU A 241 -5.32 -16.62 10.08
C GLU A 241 -6.48 -16.30 11.06
N VAL A 242 -6.56 -15.07 11.58
CA VAL A 242 -7.54 -14.71 12.59
C VAL A 242 -8.96 -14.79 12.02
N GLN A 243 -9.86 -15.41 12.79
CA GLN A 243 -11.26 -15.52 12.41
C GLN A 243 -12.02 -14.31 12.97
N LEU A 244 -12.42 -13.42 12.07
CA LEU A 244 -13.19 -12.23 12.42
C LEU A 244 -14.68 -12.56 12.52
N THR A 245 -15.36 -11.93 13.47
CA THR A 245 -16.79 -12.14 13.74
C THR A 245 -17.66 -10.99 13.26
N GLY A 246 -17.06 -9.83 12.97
CA GLY A 246 -17.74 -8.59 12.64
C GLY A 246 -18.45 -7.96 13.83
N LYS A 247 -18.17 -8.40 15.07
CA LYS A 247 -18.88 -7.97 16.27
C LYS A 247 -17.92 -7.74 17.43
N ILE A 248 -17.94 -6.54 18.01
CA ILE A 248 -17.30 -6.31 19.29
C ILE A 248 -18.30 -6.51 20.43
N LYS A 249 -17.93 -7.35 21.41
CA LYS A 249 -18.57 -7.30 22.73
C LYS A 249 -18.28 -5.93 23.34
N GLN A 250 -19.31 -5.09 23.49
CA GLN A 250 -19.18 -3.82 24.20
C GLN A 250 -18.65 -4.10 25.61
N ASP A 251 -17.45 -3.60 25.91
CA ASP A 251 -16.97 -3.60 27.28
C ASP A 251 -17.69 -2.48 28.02
N HIS A 252 -18.73 -2.83 28.78
CA HIS A 252 -19.49 -1.88 29.60
C HIS A 252 -18.72 -1.40 30.85
N ARG A 253 -17.42 -1.70 30.97
CA ARG A 253 -16.59 -1.09 32.01
C ARG A 253 -16.52 0.41 31.75
N LYS A 254 -17.14 1.19 32.64
CA LYS A 254 -16.96 2.64 32.69
C LYS A 254 -15.45 2.91 32.73
N VAL A 255 -14.92 3.54 31.68
CA VAL A 255 -13.58 4.11 31.70
C VAL A 255 -13.52 5.03 32.91
N ASP A 256 -12.60 4.78 33.85
CA ASP A 256 -12.42 5.64 35.02
C ASP A 256 -11.72 6.93 34.59
N VAL A 257 -12.48 7.84 33.98
CA VAL A 257 -12.01 9.17 33.56
C VAL A 257 -11.43 9.94 34.75
N ARG A 258 -11.91 9.67 35.97
CA ARG A 258 -11.37 10.29 37.20
C ARG A 258 -10.00 9.71 37.59
N GLY A 259 -9.74 8.44 37.27
CA GLY A 259 -8.42 7.82 37.42
C GLY A 259 -7.37 8.48 36.55
N VAL A 260 -7.65 8.62 35.25
CA VAL A 260 -6.75 9.25 34.27
C VAL A 260 -6.50 10.73 34.60
N LEU A 261 -7.55 11.48 34.98
CA LEU A 261 -7.40 12.88 35.39
C LEU A 261 -6.51 13.04 36.63
N ARG A 262 -6.63 12.12 37.61
CA ARG A 262 -5.76 12.13 38.80
C ARG A 262 -4.30 11.91 38.47
N GLU A 263 -3.97 11.02 37.53
CA GLU A 263 -2.58 10.80 37.11
C GLU A 263 -1.99 12.03 36.40
N VAL A 264 -2.77 12.68 35.53
CA VAL A 264 -2.34 13.92 34.85
C VAL A 264 -2.12 15.06 35.85
N GLU A 265 -2.97 15.17 36.87
CA GLU A 265 -2.82 16.16 37.95
C GLU A 265 -1.55 15.89 38.77
N HIS A 266 -1.29 14.62 39.12
CA HIS A 266 -0.10 14.22 39.87
C HIS A 266 1.20 14.54 39.12
N VAL A 267 1.23 14.28 37.81
CA VAL A 267 2.39 14.60 36.95
C VAL A 267 2.62 16.12 36.87
N LYS A 268 1.54 16.92 36.83
CA LYS A 268 1.65 18.39 36.84
C LYS A 268 2.15 18.92 38.18
N GLU A 269 1.68 18.37 39.30
CA GLU A 269 2.12 18.76 40.64
C GLU A 269 3.61 18.42 40.88
N GLU A 270 4.05 17.24 40.46
CA GLU A 270 5.48 16.87 40.53
C GLU A 270 6.35 17.79 39.66
N HIS A 271 5.85 18.21 38.50
CA HIS A 271 6.57 19.13 37.61
C HIS A 271 6.68 20.54 38.22
N LEU A 272 5.63 21.03 38.89
CA LEU A 272 5.64 22.30 39.61
C LEU A 272 6.60 22.28 40.80
N GLN A 273 6.63 21.18 41.56
CA GLN A 273 7.53 21.05 42.72
C GLN A 273 9.01 21.04 42.31
N ARG A 274 9.35 20.50 41.15
CA ARG A 274 10.72 20.52 40.60
C ARG A 274 11.16 21.88 40.05
N GLN A 275 10.25 22.83 39.86
CA GLN A 275 10.54 24.17 39.34
C GLN A 275 10.60 25.25 40.43
N LEU A 276 10.32 24.92 41.68
CA LEU A 276 10.48 25.85 42.80
C LEU A 276 11.98 25.94 43.17
N PRO A 277 12.61 27.13 43.12
CA PRO A 277 14.00 27.28 43.55
C PRO A 277 14.09 27.12 45.07
N ASP A 278 15.09 26.36 45.52
CA ASP A 278 15.43 26.18 46.94
C ASP A 278 15.74 27.55 47.58
N PHE A 279 14.76 28.12 48.28
CA PHE A 279 15.00 29.18 49.25
C PHE A 279 15.37 28.52 50.58
N GLN A 280 16.67 28.41 50.84
CA GLN A 280 17.16 28.17 52.20
C GLN A 280 17.26 29.51 52.97
N PRO A 281 16.83 29.54 54.25
CA PRO A 281 16.73 30.75 55.06
C PRO A 281 18.08 31.34 55.48
#